data_AF-A0ABC8R532-F1
#
_entry.id   AF-A0ABC8R532-F1
#
_cell.length_a   1.000
_cell.length_b   1.000
_cell.length_c   1.000
_cell.angle_alpha   90.00
_cell.angle_beta   90.00
_cell.angle_gamma   90.00
#
_symmetry.space_group_name_H-M   'P 1'
#
loop_
_entity.id
_entity.type
_entity.pdbx_description
1 polymer ?
#
loop_
_entity_poly.entity_id
_entity_poly.type
_entity_poly.pdbx_seq_one_letter_code
_entity_poly.pdbx_strand_id
1 'polypeptide(L)'
;AQTIISGVLPKSLSSRVKSLSSGWSVVEEMQADFICFEKTLTKTDVNRNLEIPNGAHFMPAGNGVMLVTDQAGNRYQFIASERRGGRRSMTDQWRAFAEANHLQVGDALRIYHSGNGDDEYVVEMGVKLFGTIIAWRPI
;
A
#
# COMPACT_ATOMS: atom_id res chain seq x y z
N ALA A 1 26.61 15.20 10.78
CA ALA A 1 26.95 14.63 9.46
C ALA A 1 25.65 14.27 8.77
N GLN A 2 25.31 14.92 7.66
CA GLN A 2 24.11 14.63 6.89
C GLN A 2 24.52 13.76 5.70
N THR A 3 24.07 12.51 5.69
CA THR A 3 24.26 11.59 4.57
C THR A 3 23.12 11.80 3.59
N ILE A 4 23.44 12.32 2.41
CA ILE A 4 22.52 12.40 1.27
C ILE A 4 22.41 10.99 0.68
N ILE A 5 21.28 10.32 0.89
CA ILE A 5 20.96 9.09 0.17
C ILE A 5 20.11 9.48 -1.04
N SER A 6 20.72 9.38 -2.23
CA SER A 6 20.01 9.47 -3.49
C SER A 6 19.15 8.22 -3.68
N GLY A 7 17.84 8.40 -3.90
CA GLY A 7 16.98 7.37 -4.50
C GLY A 7 15.66 7.16 -3.76
N VAL A 8 14.56 7.42 -4.48
CA VAL A 8 13.15 7.32 -4.09
C VAL A 8 12.64 8.52 -3.28
N LEU A 9 12.05 9.50 -3.98
CA LEU A 9 11.25 10.54 -3.34
C LEU A 9 10.01 9.93 -2.70
N PRO A 10 9.71 10.19 -1.41
CA PRO A 10 8.43 9.85 -0.81
C PRO A 10 7.32 10.67 -1.45
N LYS A 11 6.17 10.05 -1.71
CA LYS A 11 5.08 10.65 -2.51
C LYS A 11 4.14 11.55 -1.71
N SER A 12 4.14 11.46 -0.39
CA SER A 12 3.19 12.20 0.43
C SER A 12 3.78 12.47 1.81
N LEU A 13 3.93 13.75 2.12
CA LEU A 13 4.03 14.21 3.49
C LEU A 13 2.60 14.39 3.98
N SER A 14 1.99 13.31 4.51
CA SER A 14 0.64 13.38 5.07
C SER A 14 0.66 14.21 6.36
N SER A 15 0.38 15.51 6.27
CA SER A 15 0.25 16.37 7.44
C SER A 15 -1.08 16.09 8.14
N ARG A 16 -1.03 15.49 9.34
CA ARG A 16 -2.19 15.37 10.22
C ARG A 16 -2.10 16.42 11.31
N VAL A 17 -2.69 17.60 11.08
CA VAL A 17 -2.73 18.66 12.09
C VAL A 17 -3.71 18.26 13.19
N LYS A 18 -3.23 17.89 14.37
CA LYS A 18 -4.06 17.80 15.58
C LYS A 18 -4.08 19.17 16.25
N SER A 19 -5.20 19.88 16.13
CA SER A 19 -5.44 21.12 16.89
C SER A 19 -5.75 20.76 18.34
N LEU A 20 -4.87 21.14 19.27
CA LEU A 20 -5.20 21.16 20.69
C LEU A 20 -5.83 22.50 21.06
N SER A 21 -6.76 22.49 22.03
CA SER A 21 -7.53 23.65 22.48
C SER A 21 -6.70 24.79 23.08
N SER A 22 -5.38 24.61 23.23
CA SER A 22 -4.46 25.56 23.86
C SER A 22 -3.51 26.27 22.88
N GLY A 23 -3.80 26.27 21.57
CA GLY A 23 -3.14 27.18 20.62
C GLY A 23 -1.69 26.82 20.22
N TRP A 24 -1.22 25.62 20.54
CA TRP A 24 0.04 25.08 20.04
C TRP A 24 -0.24 23.93 19.05
N SER A 25 0.24 24.06 17.82
CA SER A 25 0.25 22.96 16.85
C SER A 25 1.52 22.15 17.02
N VAL A 26 1.39 20.88 17.43
CA VAL A 26 2.50 19.93 17.34
C VAL A 26 2.62 19.54 15.87
N VAL A 27 3.78 19.79 15.27
CA VAL A 27 4.12 19.22 13.96
C VAL A 27 4.50 17.77 14.25
N GLU A 28 3.53 16.85 14.11
CA GLU A 28 3.76 15.40 14.19
C GLU A 28 4.81 15.07 13.11
N GLU A 29 5.83 14.31 13.51
CA GLU A 29 7.03 14.04 12.72
C GLU A 29 6.63 13.56 11.31
N MET A 30 7.22 14.19 10.29
CA MET A 30 6.99 13.88 8.89
C MET A 30 7.46 12.46 8.56
N GLN A 31 6.60 11.47 8.77
CA GLN A 31 6.91 10.09 8.43
C GLN A 31 6.38 9.81 7.03
N ALA A 32 7.35 9.63 6.13
CA ALA A 32 7.11 9.39 4.72
C ALA A 32 6.56 7.98 4.49
N ASP A 33 5.54 7.87 3.64
CA ASP A 33 5.12 6.58 3.11
C ASP A 33 6.09 6.10 2.03
N PHE A 34 6.58 4.86 2.17
CA PHE A 34 7.54 4.25 1.24
C PHE A 34 6.82 3.31 0.28
N ILE A 35 7.06 3.43 -1.02
CA ILE A 35 6.47 2.51 -2.01
C ILE A 35 7.05 1.11 -1.81
N CYS A 36 6.18 0.15 -1.52
CA CYS A 36 6.53 -1.27 -1.53
C CYS A 36 6.63 -1.79 -2.96
N PHE A 37 5.54 -1.61 -3.73
CA PHE A 37 5.47 -1.94 -5.15
C PHE A 37 4.25 -1.30 -5.84
N GLU A 38 4.33 -1.22 -7.18
CA GLU A 38 3.21 -0.94 -8.08
C GLU A 38 2.96 -2.17 -8.94
N LYS A 39 1.69 -2.51 -9.20
CA LYS A 39 1.34 -3.66 -10.03
C LYS A 39 0.08 -3.43 -10.84
N THR A 40 0.09 -3.96 -12.07
CA THR A 40 -1.14 -4.18 -12.87
C THR A 40 -1.73 -5.54 -12.53
N LEU A 41 -3.00 -5.56 -12.15
CA LEU A 41 -3.71 -6.74 -11.66
C LEU A 41 -3.94 -7.76 -12.77
N THR A 42 -3.52 -8.98 -12.51
CA THR A 42 -3.77 -10.13 -13.38
C THR A 42 -5.08 -10.82 -13.03
N LYS A 43 -5.52 -11.76 -13.87
CA LYS A 43 -6.66 -12.64 -13.58
C LYS A 43 -6.50 -13.41 -12.26
N THR A 44 -5.28 -13.82 -11.91
CA THR A 44 -5.00 -14.52 -10.66
C THR A 44 -5.14 -13.59 -9.46
N ASP A 45 -4.66 -12.34 -9.58
CA ASP A 45 -4.74 -11.38 -8.49
C ASP A 45 -6.19 -11.06 -8.15
N VAL A 46 -7.02 -10.83 -9.16
CA VAL A 46 -8.45 -10.49 -8.97
C VAL A 46 -9.25 -11.68 -8.42
N ASN A 47 -9.02 -12.89 -8.93
CA ASN A 47 -9.86 -14.05 -8.58
C ASN A 47 -9.33 -14.91 -7.42
N ARG A 48 -8.10 -14.68 -6.96
CA ARG A 48 -7.46 -15.49 -5.93
C ARG A 48 -6.73 -14.60 -4.92
N ASN A 49 -5.40 -14.57 -5.02
CA ASN A 49 -4.51 -13.89 -4.08
C ASN A 49 -3.64 -12.93 -4.89
N LEU A 50 -3.37 -11.74 -4.35
CA LEU A 50 -2.44 -10.81 -4.97
C LEU A 50 -1.03 -11.36 -4.89
N GLU A 51 -0.41 -11.69 -6.02
CA GLU A 51 1.01 -12.04 -6.01
C GLU A 51 1.86 -10.81 -5.74
N ILE A 52 2.78 -10.93 -4.78
CA ILE A 52 3.73 -9.88 -4.43
C ILE A 52 4.87 -9.94 -5.47
N PRO A 53 5.17 -8.84 -6.18
CA PRO A 53 6.25 -8.82 -7.17
C PRO A 53 7.61 -9.20 -6.56
N ASN A 54 8.44 -9.87 -7.35
CA ASN A 54 9.84 -10.07 -7.00
C ASN A 54 10.54 -8.70 -6.91
N GLY A 55 11.23 -8.44 -5.80
CA GLY A 55 11.84 -7.14 -5.53
C GLY A 55 10.92 -6.13 -4.82
N ALA A 56 9.73 -6.52 -4.38
CA ALA A 56 8.94 -5.67 -3.48
C ALA A 56 9.73 -5.36 -2.19
N HIS A 57 9.80 -4.09 -1.83
CA HIS A 57 10.51 -3.60 -0.64
C HIS A 57 9.54 -3.36 0.51
N PHE A 58 10.08 -3.26 1.73
CA PHE A 58 9.30 -2.96 2.94
C PHE A 58 8.12 -3.91 3.15
N MET A 59 8.29 -5.19 2.76
CA MET A 59 7.29 -6.23 2.98
C MET A 59 7.62 -6.96 4.27
N PRO A 60 6.60 -7.44 5.03
CA PRO A 60 6.85 -8.25 6.22
C PRO A 60 7.70 -9.48 5.86
N ALA A 61 8.50 -10.01 6.78
CA ALA A 61 9.18 -11.28 6.57
C ALA A 61 8.22 -12.48 6.80
N GLY A 62 8.46 -13.60 6.11
CA GLY A 62 7.67 -14.82 6.28
C GLY A 62 6.17 -14.60 6.05
N ASN A 63 5.34 -15.12 6.96
CA ASN A 63 3.87 -14.95 7.01
C ASN A 63 3.48 -13.77 7.91
N GLY A 64 3.83 -12.56 7.50
CA GLY A 64 3.56 -11.35 8.28
C GLY A 64 2.17 -10.75 8.01
N VAL A 65 1.63 -10.09 9.02
CA VAL A 65 0.35 -9.38 8.97
C VAL A 65 0.58 -7.95 8.47
N MET A 66 -0.37 -7.44 7.69
CA MET A 66 -0.37 -6.08 7.17
C MET A 66 -1.71 -5.43 7.49
N LEU A 67 -1.70 -4.30 8.19
CA LEU A 67 -2.86 -3.45 8.44
C LEU A 67 -2.95 -2.41 7.34
N VAL A 68 -3.79 -2.68 6.35
CA VAL A 68 -3.88 -1.91 5.11
C VAL A 68 -5.06 -0.95 5.17
N THR A 69 -4.81 0.33 4.96
CA THR A 69 -5.86 1.35 4.84
C THR A 69 -6.03 1.73 3.37
N ASP A 70 -7.27 1.75 2.89
CA ASP A 70 -7.59 2.25 1.55
C ASP A 70 -7.83 3.76 1.53
N GLN A 71 -8.03 4.31 0.34
CA GLN A 71 -8.23 5.75 0.14
C GLN A 71 -9.55 6.27 0.74
N ALA A 72 -10.52 5.40 1.01
CA ALA A 72 -11.76 5.76 1.68
C ALA A 72 -11.65 5.66 3.22
N GLY A 73 -10.49 5.28 3.74
CA GLY A 73 -10.25 5.09 5.17
C GLY A 73 -10.70 3.74 5.72
N ASN A 74 -11.13 2.81 4.86
CA ASN A 74 -11.46 1.45 5.29
C ASN A 74 -10.17 0.70 5.63
N ARG A 75 -10.24 -0.15 6.65
CA ARG A 75 -9.10 -0.95 7.12
C ARG A 75 -9.30 -2.42 6.79
N TYR A 76 -8.25 -3.04 6.28
CA TYR A 76 -8.19 -4.44 5.91
C TYR A 76 -6.95 -5.09 6.51
N GLN A 77 -7.05 -6.38 6.78
CA GLN A 77 -5.93 -7.21 7.21
C GLN A 77 -5.51 -8.13 6.07
N PHE A 78 -4.30 -7.90 5.54
CA PHE A 78 -3.70 -8.84 4.59
C PHE A 78 -2.63 -9.66 5.30
N ILE A 79 -2.42 -10.88 4.82
CA ILE A 79 -1.27 -11.70 5.25
C ILE A 79 -0.35 -11.87 4.06
N ALA A 80 0.88 -11.37 4.16
CA ALA A 80 1.92 -11.59 3.17
C ALA A 80 2.48 -13.00 3.36
N SER A 81 1.91 -14.00 2.68
CA SER A 81 2.28 -15.41 2.86
C SER A 81 3.38 -15.85 1.90
N GLU A 82 4.30 -16.68 2.37
CA GLU A 82 5.29 -17.35 1.54
C GLU A 82 4.77 -18.71 1.04
N ARG A 83 4.89 -18.96 -0.27
CA ARG A 83 4.53 -20.22 -0.92
C ARG A 83 5.79 -21.02 -1.27
N ARG A 84 5.59 -22.29 -1.60
CA ARG A 84 6.66 -23.16 -2.13
C ARG A 84 7.36 -22.49 -3.32
N GLY A 85 8.69 -22.52 -3.30
CA GLY A 85 9.54 -21.89 -4.31
C GLY A 85 9.79 -20.39 -4.09
N GLY A 86 9.56 -19.86 -2.88
CA GLY A 86 9.88 -18.48 -2.50
C GLY A 86 8.93 -17.42 -3.06
N ARG A 87 7.89 -17.83 -3.79
CA ARG A 87 6.87 -16.90 -4.30
C ARG A 87 5.99 -16.42 -3.15
N ARG A 88 5.69 -15.12 -3.11
CA ARG A 88 4.88 -14.52 -2.05
C ARG A 88 3.55 -14.00 -2.57
N SER A 89 2.51 -14.04 -1.73
CA SER A 89 1.18 -13.51 -2.08
C SER A 89 0.45 -12.95 -0.87
N MET A 90 -0.34 -11.90 -1.06
CA MET A 90 -1.26 -11.41 -0.04
C MET A 90 -2.52 -12.27 -0.01
N THR A 91 -2.88 -12.72 1.18
CA THR A 91 -4.03 -13.59 1.45
C THR A 91 -4.97 -12.95 2.48
N ASP A 92 -5.85 -13.76 3.07
CA ASP A 92 -6.84 -13.33 4.06
C ASP A 92 -7.88 -12.37 3.44
N GLN A 93 -7.95 -11.10 3.87
CA GLN A 93 -8.99 -10.18 3.40
C GLN A 93 -8.75 -9.61 2.00
N TRP A 94 -7.66 -9.98 1.31
CA TRP A 94 -7.39 -9.51 -0.06
C TRP A 94 -8.61 -9.71 -0.99
N ARG A 95 -9.25 -10.87 -0.94
CA ARG A 95 -10.38 -11.16 -1.84
C ARG A 95 -11.59 -10.28 -1.52
N ALA A 96 -11.92 -10.13 -0.24
CA ALA A 96 -13.01 -9.26 0.20
C ALA A 96 -12.73 -7.80 -0.19
N PHE A 97 -11.48 -7.35 -0.05
CA PHE A 97 -11.05 -6.03 -0.52
C PHE A 97 -11.24 -5.86 -2.03
N ALA A 98 -10.80 -6.83 -2.83
CA ALA A 98 -10.93 -6.77 -4.29
C ALA A 98 -12.40 -6.74 -4.75
N GLU A 99 -13.26 -7.53 -4.10
CA GLU A 99 -14.70 -7.56 -4.37
C GLU A 99 -15.36 -6.23 -3.96
N ALA A 100 -15.08 -5.72 -2.76
CA ALA A 100 -15.62 -4.46 -2.25
C ALA A 100 -15.22 -3.24 -3.09
N ASN A 101 -14.02 -3.27 -3.67
CA ASN A 101 -13.52 -2.18 -4.52
C ASN A 101 -13.76 -2.39 -6.02
N HIS A 102 -14.46 -3.47 -6.40
CA HIS A 102 -14.76 -3.85 -7.77
C HIS A 102 -13.51 -3.91 -8.67
N LEU A 103 -12.40 -4.45 -8.15
CA LEU A 103 -11.15 -4.53 -8.89
C LEU A 103 -11.28 -5.45 -10.10
N GLN A 104 -10.76 -5.00 -11.24
CA GLN A 104 -10.82 -5.71 -12.51
C GLN A 104 -9.42 -6.07 -13.02
N VAL A 105 -9.38 -7.03 -13.94
CA VAL A 105 -8.14 -7.39 -14.61
C VAL A 105 -7.67 -6.19 -15.43
N GLY A 106 -6.42 -5.80 -15.23
CA GLY A 106 -5.83 -4.63 -15.87
C GLY A 106 -5.81 -3.38 -14.99
N ASP A 107 -6.56 -3.32 -13.88
CA ASP A 107 -6.44 -2.21 -12.92
C ASP A 107 -5.04 -2.14 -12.32
N ALA A 108 -4.65 -0.97 -11.83
CA ALA A 108 -3.38 -0.78 -11.15
C ALA A 108 -3.60 -0.68 -9.64
N LEU A 109 -2.65 -1.18 -8.86
CA LEU A 109 -2.55 -0.86 -7.44
C LEU A 109 -1.15 -0.41 -7.06
N ARG A 110 -1.06 0.34 -5.97
CA ARG A 110 0.18 0.60 -5.25
C ARG A 110 0.00 0.25 -3.79
N ILE A 111 1.02 -0.36 -3.21
CA ILE A 111 1.14 -0.57 -1.77
C ILE A 111 2.27 0.30 -1.26
N TYR A 112 2.00 0.99 -0.17
CA TYR A 112 2.98 1.78 0.57
C TYR A 112 3.08 1.24 2.00
N HIS A 113 4.30 1.21 2.53
CA HIS A 113 4.55 1.01 3.96
C HIS A 113 4.50 2.38 4.63
N SER A 114 3.69 2.51 5.67
CA SER A 114 3.58 3.75 6.41
C SER A 114 4.71 3.83 7.44
N GLY A 115 5.42 4.96 7.45
CA GLY A 115 6.44 5.19 8.47
C GLY A 115 5.91 5.24 9.91
N ASN A 116 4.58 5.32 10.08
CA ASN A 116 3.88 5.42 11.37
C ASN A 116 3.86 4.11 12.17
N GLY A 117 4.10 2.95 11.54
CA GLY A 117 4.11 1.66 12.24
C GLY A 117 4.64 0.52 11.39
N ASP A 118 5.31 -0.45 12.04
CA ASP A 118 5.98 -1.57 11.37
C ASP A 118 5.04 -2.40 10.48
N ASP A 119 3.76 -2.50 10.87
CA ASP A 119 2.75 -3.29 10.16
C ASP A 119 1.69 -2.43 9.46
N GLU A 120 1.85 -1.10 9.40
CA GLU A 120 0.88 -0.20 8.77
C GLU A 120 1.18 0.04 7.29
N TYR A 121 0.15 -0.09 6.46
CA TYR A 121 0.26 0.06 5.01
C TYR A 121 -0.91 0.85 4.43
N VAL A 122 -0.68 1.44 3.28
CA VAL A 122 -1.69 2.14 2.48
C VAL A 122 -1.80 1.49 1.11
N VAL A 123 -3.04 1.32 0.63
CA VAL A 123 -3.30 0.86 -0.74
C VAL A 123 -3.98 1.95 -1.56
N GLU A 124 -3.40 2.25 -2.71
CA GLU A 124 -4.00 3.13 -3.72
C GLU A 124 -4.42 2.32 -4.94
N MET A 125 -5.63 2.59 -5.44
CA MET A 125 -6.17 1.95 -6.62
C MET A 125 -6.17 2.93 -7.80
N GLY A 126 -5.61 2.49 -8.92
CA GLY A 126 -5.58 3.23 -10.17
C GLY A 126 -6.42 2.52 -11.23
N VAL A 127 -7.22 3.27 -11.97
CA VAL A 127 -7.99 2.73 -13.08
C VAL A 127 -7.12 2.80 -14.34
N LYS A 128 -7.00 1.68 -15.06
CA LYS A 128 -6.37 1.65 -16.38
C LYS A 128 -7.41 1.52 -17.48
N LEU A 129 -7.30 2.37 -18.50
CA LEU A 129 -7.98 2.20 -19.78
C LEU A 129 -6.93 2.02 -20.87
N PHE A 130 -7.06 0.97 -21.68
CA PHE A 130 -6.16 0.67 -22.80
C PHE A 130 -4.66 0.63 -22.43
N GLY A 131 -4.33 0.10 -21.26
CA GLY A 131 -2.94 -0.06 -20.79
C GLY A 131 -2.35 1.18 -20.10
N THR A 132 -3.02 2.33 -20.15
CA THR A 132 -2.60 3.59 -19.52
C THR A 132 -3.38 3.83 -18.23
N ILE A 133 -2.69 4.24 -17.16
CA ILE A 133 -3.36 4.69 -15.91
C ILE A 133 -3.95 6.05 -16.20
N ILE A 134 -5.28 6.13 -16.19
CA ILE A 134 -5.99 7.36 -16.52
C ILE A 134 -6.31 8.20 -15.28
N ALA A 135 -6.39 7.58 -14.11
CA ALA A 135 -6.61 8.25 -12.84
C ALA A 135 -6.20 7.34 -11.67
N TRP A 136 -5.67 7.96 -10.62
CA TRP A 136 -5.68 7.39 -9.28
C TRP A 136 -6.96 7.84 -8.60
N ARG A 137 -7.66 6.97 -7.87
CA ARG A 137 -8.86 7.41 -7.14
C ARG A 137 -8.44 8.50 -6.13
N PRO A 138 -9.19 9.60 -6.01
CA PRO A 138 -8.86 10.68 -5.08
C PRO A 138 -8.99 10.21 -3.62
N ILE A 139 -8.22 10.83 -2.72
CA ILE A 139 -8.32 10.75 -1.26
C ILE A 139 -9.37 11.75 -0.77
#